data_AF-A0A937A5X0-F1
#
_entry.id   AF-A0A937A5X0-F1
#
_cell.length_a   1.000
_cell.length_b   1.000
_cell.length_c   1.000
_cell.angle_alpha   90.00
_cell.angle_beta   90.00
_cell.angle_gamma   90.00
#
_symmetry.space_group_name_H-M   'P 1'
#
loop_
_entity.id
_entity.type
_entity.pdbx_description
1 polymer ?
#
loop_
_entity_poly.entity_id
_entity_poly.type
_entity_poly.pdbx_seq_one_letter_code
_entity_poly.pdbx_strand_id
1 'polypeptide(L)'
;MKRKVLPPYHVKTSTSEKKLISTVKEQFIQLKKEEVTIIPYGFTILGDKTSKLIPQVELANHQISLIKRLKLKAVELLKSSVIEAAAIAYDAHVIDEEGIDKEALSVILVRTEKDVVQINFPYVVADNELVFGEWWVQ
;
A
#
# COMPACT_ATOMS: atom_id res chain seq x y z
N MET A 1 -7.94 12.24 -30.08
CA MET A 1 -8.51 12.75 -28.82
C MET A 1 -7.38 13.35 -27.98
N LYS A 2 -7.56 14.54 -27.39
CA LYS A 2 -6.53 15.15 -26.53
C LYS A 2 -6.45 14.36 -25.21
N ARG A 3 -5.25 13.89 -24.85
CA ARG A 3 -4.97 13.09 -23.64
C ARG A 3 -5.45 13.83 -22.39
N LYS A 4 -6.31 13.19 -21.60
CA LYS A 4 -6.65 13.64 -20.24
C LYS A 4 -5.65 12.97 -19.30
N VAL A 5 -4.45 13.54 -19.20
CA VAL A 5 -3.57 13.25 -18.05
C VAL A 5 -4.36 13.71 -16.83
N LEU A 6 -4.81 12.78 -15.99
CA LEU A 6 -5.44 13.16 -14.73
C LEU A 6 -4.40 13.98 -13.95
N PRO A 7 -4.72 15.21 -13.53
CA PRO A 7 -3.78 15.99 -12.76
C PRO A 7 -3.36 15.17 -11.54
N PRO A 8 -2.08 15.20 -11.12
CA PRO A 8 -1.67 14.56 -9.89
C PRO A 8 -2.61 15.06 -8.80
N TYR A 9 -3.37 14.15 -8.19
CA TYR A 9 -4.11 14.49 -6.99
C TYR A 9 -3.04 14.79 -5.94
N HIS A 10 -2.75 16.07 -5.74
CA HIS A 10 -1.89 16.55 -4.67
C HIS A 10 -2.63 16.38 -3.34
N VAL A 11 -2.95 15.14 -2.96
CA VAL A 11 -3.18 14.85 -1.56
C VAL A 11 -1.83 15.08 -0.91
N LYS A 12 -1.70 16.20 -0.20
CA LYS A 12 -0.48 16.49 0.56
C LYS A 12 -0.27 15.29 1.49
N THR A 13 0.77 14.52 1.21
CA THR A 13 1.18 13.43 2.09
C THR A 13 1.98 14.01 3.23
N SER A 14 1.64 13.61 4.45
CA SER A 14 2.43 13.97 5.63
C SER A 14 3.82 13.31 5.57
N THR A 15 4.76 13.80 6.37
CA THR A 15 6.08 13.16 6.50
C THR A 15 5.93 11.68 6.91
N SER A 16 5.01 11.38 7.81
CA SER A 16 4.72 10.03 8.30
C SER A 16 4.23 9.11 7.17
N GLU A 17 3.37 9.61 6.28
CA GLU A 17 2.87 8.85 5.14
C GLU A 17 3.93 8.61 4.06
N LYS A 18 4.76 9.61 3.78
CA LYS A 18 5.91 9.44 2.88
C LYS A 18 6.85 8.36 3.41
N LYS A 19 7.10 8.35 4.72
CA LYS A 19 7.90 7.31 5.38
C LYS A 19 7.26 5.93 5.23
N LEU A 20 5.95 5.80 5.45
CA LEU A 20 5.22 4.55 5.23
C LEU A 20 5.32 4.06 3.78
N ILE A 21 5.14 4.95 2.80
CA ILE A 21 5.28 4.61 1.37
C ILE A 21 6.69 4.10 1.07
N SER A 22 7.74 4.77 1.57
CA SER A 22 9.14 4.34 1.37
C SER A 22 9.39 2.95 1.97
N THR A 23 9.02 2.75 3.24
CA THR A 23 9.19 1.45 3.91
C THR A 23 8.45 0.32 3.19
N VAL A 24 7.23 0.60 2.70
CA VAL A 24 6.44 -0.38 1.96
C VAL A 24 7.09 -0.74 0.63
N LYS A 25 7.59 0.24 -0.14
CA LYS A 25 8.31 0.02 -1.41
C LYS A 25 9.58 -0.77 -1.18
N GLU A 26 10.39 -0.42 -0.19
CA GLU A 26 11.64 -1.12 0.15
C GLU A 26 11.38 -2.58 0.53
N GLN A 27 10.39 -2.84 1.39
CA GLN A 27 10.01 -4.20 1.76
C GLN A 27 9.50 -5.01 0.55
N PHE A 28 8.78 -4.36 -0.38
CA PHE A 28 8.28 -5.00 -1.61
C PHE A 28 9.44 -5.43 -2.51
N ILE A 29 10.39 -4.54 -2.74
CA ILE A 29 11.59 -4.79 -3.55
C ILE A 29 12.33 -6.00 -3.00
N GLN A 30 12.52 -6.08 -1.68
CA GLN A 30 13.16 -7.21 -1.05
C GLN A 30 12.40 -8.51 -1.31
N LEU A 31 11.08 -8.52 -1.10
CA LEU A 31 10.26 -9.73 -1.29
C LEU A 31 10.26 -10.22 -2.75
N LYS A 32 10.18 -9.30 -3.73
CA LYS A 32 10.27 -9.66 -5.16
C LYS A 32 11.65 -10.19 -5.54
N LYS A 33 12.73 -9.60 -5.02
CA LYS A 33 14.11 -10.08 -5.28
C LYS A 33 14.33 -11.50 -4.75
N GLU A 34 13.66 -11.86 -3.67
CA GLU A 34 13.72 -13.19 -3.07
C GLU A 34 12.71 -14.18 -3.71
N GLU A 35 12.00 -13.78 -4.77
CA GLU A 35 10.93 -14.56 -5.43
C GLU A 35 9.85 -15.06 -4.46
N VAL A 36 9.65 -14.35 -3.35
CA VAL A 36 8.67 -14.72 -2.33
C VAL A 36 7.29 -14.31 -2.80
N THR A 37 6.32 -15.22 -2.70
CA THR A 37 4.90 -14.89 -2.92
C THR A 37 4.49 -13.74 -2.00
N ILE A 38 4.02 -12.64 -2.58
CA ILE A 38 3.70 -11.45 -1.82
C ILE A 38 2.31 -11.60 -1.21
N ILE A 39 2.31 -11.97 0.06
CA ILE A 39 1.14 -11.93 0.92
C ILE A 39 0.90 -10.47 1.33
N PRO A 40 -0.34 -9.94 1.29
CA PRO A 40 -0.64 -8.60 1.78
C PRO A 40 -0.03 -8.34 3.17
N TYR A 41 0.70 -7.24 3.30
CA TYR A 41 1.37 -6.84 4.54
C TYR A 41 1.03 -5.40 4.88
N GLY A 42 1.25 -5.00 6.12
CA GLY A 42 1.01 -3.62 6.53
C GLY A 42 2.09 -3.07 7.45
N PHE A 43 2.13 -1.76 7.55
CA PHE A 43 2.97 -1.01 8.46
C PHE A 43 2.16 0.06 9.15
N THR A 44 2.55 0.39 10.38
CA THR A 44 1.99 1.50 11.17
C THR A 44 3.09 2.48 11.53
N ILE A 45 2.70 3.73 11.78
CA ILE A 45 3.61 4.76 12.28
C ILE A 45 3.04 5.44 13.52
N LEU A 46 3.92 5.75 14.47
CA LEU A 46 3.64 6.56 15.66
C LEU A 46 4.88 7.43 15.91
N GLY A 47 4.76 8.75 15.74
CA GLY A 47 5.90 9.65 15.64
C GLY A 47 6.92 9.16 14.62
N ASP A 48 8.17 8.95 15.06
CA ASP A 48 9.24 8.46 14.20
C ASP A 48 9.31 6.92 14.08
N LYS A 49 8.49 6.18 14.83
CA LYS A 49 8.58 4.71 14.88
C LYS A 49 7.69 4.08 13.83
N THR A 50 8.29 3.30 12.93
CA THR A 50 7.57 2.41 12.00
C THR A 50 7.52 0.99 12.56
N SER A 51 6.39 0.30 12.44
CA SER A 51 6.22 -1.07 12.93
C SER A 51 5.42 -1.91 11.95
N LYS A 52 5.69 -3.22 11.86
CA LYS A 52 4.91 -4.14 11.04
C LYS A 52 3.52 -4.29 11.64
N LEU A 53 2.48 -4.16 10.82
CA LEU A 53 1.10 -4.44 11.17
C LEU A 53 0.89 -5.95 11.04
N ILE A 54 0.94 -6.66 12.16
CA ILE A 54 0.67 -8.10 12.19
C ILE A 54 -0.84 -8.27 12.36
N PRO A 55 -1.56 -8.81 11.36
CA PRO A 55 -2.92 -9.25 11.60
C PRO A 55 -2.80 -10.44 12.55
N GLN A 56 -3.39 -10.36 13.75
CA GLN A 56 -3.50 -11.55 14.58
C GLN A 56 -4.24 -12.59 13.74
N VAL A 57 -3.53 -13.67 13.38
CA VAL A 57 -4.06 -14.72 12.51
C VAL A 57 -4.96 -15.58 13.39
N GLU A 58 -6.13 -15.07 13.75
CA GLU A 58 -7.20 -15.95 14.19
C GLU A 58 -7.71 -16.67 12.94
N LEU A 59 -7.15 -17.86 12.72
CA LEU A 59 -7.40 -18.79 11.61
C LEU A 59 -8.87 -19.24 11.49
N ALA A 60 -9.81 -18.66 12.24
CA ALA A 60 -11.15 -19.20 12.41
C ALA A 60 -12.18 -18.72 11.36
N ASN A 61 -11.86 -17.73 10.50
CA ASN A 61 -12.83 -17.25 9.50
C ASN A 61 -12.20 -16.96 8.14
N HIS A 62 -12.30 -17.93 7.23
CA HIS A 62 -11.84 -17.84 5.83
C HIS A 62 -12.69 -16.89 4.95
N GLN A 63 -13.75 -16.28 5.49
CA GLN A 63 -14.68 -15.44 4.71
C GLN A 63 -14.18 -14.01 4.42
N ILE A 64 -13.16 -13.52 5.15
CA ILE A 64 -12.67 -12.13 5.03
C ILE A 64 -11.27 -12.13 4.42
N SER A 65 -11.08 -11.37 3.33
CA SER A 65 -9.76 -11.22 2.69
C SER A 65 -8.73 -10.66 3.67
N LEU A 66 -7.46 -11.07 3.53
CA LEU A 66 -6.38 -10.61 4.41
C LEU A 66 -6.24 -9.08 4.41
N ILE A 67 -6.41 -8.44 3.24
CA ILE A 67 -6.43 -6.99 3.09
C ILE A 67 -7.50 -6.36 3.99
N LYS A 68 -8.72 -6.92 4.02
CA LYS A 68 -9.80 -6.40 4.86
C LYS A 68 -9.49 -6.58 6.36
N ARG A 69 -8.86 -7.69 6.76
CA ARG A 69 -8.39 -7.88 8.15
C ARG A 69 -7.33 -6.87 8.56
N LEU A 70 -6.34 -6.62 7.71
CA LEU A 70 -5.32 -5.61 7.94
C LEU A 70 -5.94 -4.21 8.08
N LYS A 71 -6.91 -3.87 7.22
CA LYS A 71 -7.65 -2.58 7.30
C LYS A 71 -8.38 -2.45 8.63
N LEU A 72 -9.13 -3.47 9.04
CA LEU A 72 -9.87 -3.45 10.30
C LEU A 72 -8.92 -3.28 11.50
N LYS A 73 -7.78 -3.99 11.51
CA LYS A 73 -6.80 -3.84 12.59
C LYS A 73 -6.16 -2.45 12.62
N ALA A 74 -5.80 -1.89 11.46
CA ALA A 74 -5.30 -0.52 11.37
C ALA A 74 -6.31 0.49 11.93
N VAL A 75 -7.59 0.35 11.55
CA VAL A 75 -8.68 1.20 12.04
C VAL A 75 -8.87 1.08 13.56
N GLU A 76 -8.79 -0.13 14.12
CA GLU A 76 -8.84 -0.37 15.57
C GLU A 76 -7.70 0.34 16.32
N LEU A 77 -6.48 0.26 15.79
CA LEU A 77 -5.30 0.92 16.38
C LEU A 77 -5.38 2.44 16.28
N LEU A 78 -5.91 2.98 15.17
CA LEU A 78 -6.17 4.41 14.99
C LEU A 78 -7.24 4.92 15.97
N LYS A 79 -8.35 4.18 16.12
CA LYS A 79 -9.42 4.44 17.11
C LYS A 79 -8.89 4.57 18.53
N SER A 80 -7.91 3.73 18.84
CA SER A 80 -7.29 3.65 20.16
C SER A 80 -6.13 4.63 20.33
N SER A 81 -5.86 5.49 19.33
CA SER A 81 -4.73 6.43 19.30
C SER A 81 -3.37 5.77 19.54
N VAL A 82 -3.24 4.48 19.21
CA VAL A 82 -1.99 3.71 19.35
C VAL A 82 -1.04 4.01 18.19
N ILE A 83 -1.58 4.46 17.05
CA ILE A 83 -0.85 4.80 15.84
C ILE A 83 -1.43 6.09 15.23
N GLU A 84 -0.64 6.77 14.41
CA GLU A 84 -1.03 7.99 13.68
C GLU A 84 -1.47 7.71 12.24
N ALA A 85 -0.91 6.68 11.63
CA ALA A 85 -1.28 6.23 10.29
C ALA A 85 -0.90 4.76 10.08
N ALA A 86 -1.53 4.13 9.09
CA ALA A 86 -1.19 2.81 8.62
C ALA A 86 -1.13 2.75 7.09
N ALA A 87 -0.31 1.85 6.56
CA ALA A 87 -0.23 1.51 5.16
C ALA A 87 -0.39 0.01 4.97
N ILE A 88 -1.17 -0.42 3.98
CA ILE A 88 -1.39 -1.83 3.64
C ILE A 88 -0.99 -2.03 2.19
N ALA A 89 -0.04 -2.92 1.97
CA ALA A 89 0.60 -3.18 0.70
C ALA A 89 0.22 -4.57 0.19
N TYR A 90 0.00 -4.68 -1.12
CA TYR A 90 -0.21 -5.96 -1.79
C TYR A 90 0.17 -5.85 -3.27
N ASP A 91 0.54 -6.99 -3.85
CA ASP A 91 0.75 -7.10 -5.29
C ASP A 91 -0.61 -7.09 -6.00
N ALA A 92 -0.75 -6.22 -7.00
CA ALA A 92 -1.99 -5.93 -7.67
C ALA A 92 -1.77 -5.89 -9.20
N HIS A 93 -2.87 -6.10 -9.91
CA HIS A 93 -2.96 -5.93 -11.36
C HIS A 93 -3.68 -4.62 -11.65
N VAL A 94 -3.09 -3.74 -12.45
CA VAL A 94 -3.64 -2.44 -12.81
C VAL A 94 -3.63 -2.30 -14.33
N ILE A 95 -4.79 -2.05 -14.90
CA ILE A 95 -4.97 -1.83 -16.35
C ILE A 95 -4.59 -0.40 -16.69
N ASP A 96 -3.61 -0.18 -17.57
CA ASP A 96 -3.15 1.14 -18.02
C ASP A 96 -4.12 1.89 -18.96
N GLU A 97 -3.77 3.14 -19.33
CA GLU A 97 -4.60 3.95 -20.25
C GLU A 97 -4.79 3.30 -21.64
N GLU A 98 -3.91 2.36 -22.01
CA GLU A 98 -3.96 1.61 -23.27
C GLU A 98 -4.67 0.26 -23.11
N GLY A 99 -5.17 -0.06 -21.91
CA GLY A 99 -5.86 -1.32 -21.62
C GLY A 99 -4.92 -2.48 -21.29
N ILE A 100 -3.63 -2.22 -21.07
CA ILE A 100 -2.61 -3.24 -20.80
C ILE A 100 -2.58 -3.52 -19.30
N ASP A 101 -2.72 -4.80 -18.93
CA ASP A 101 -2.55 -5.23 -17.55
C ASP A 101 -1.07 -5.14 -17.12
N LYS A 102 -0.83 -4.44 -16.01
CA LYS A 102 0.50 -4.23 -15.42
C LYS A 102 0.49 -4.68 -13.98
N GLU A 103 1.59 -5.31 -13.59
CA GLU A 103 1.87 -5.54 -12.17
C GLU A 103 2.12 -4.20 -11.45
N ALA A 104 1.58 -4.08 -10.24
CA ALA A 104 1.67 -2.88 -9.43
C ALA A 104 1.68 -3.21 -7.95
N LEU A 105 2.44 -2.44 -7.19
CA LEU A 105 2.32 -2.40 -5.74
C LEU A 105 1.13 -1.49 -5.39
N SER A 106 0.05 -2.06 -4.88
CA SER A 106 -1.06 -1.27 -4.33
C SER A 106 -0.83 -1.01 -2.84
N VAL A 107 -0.86 0.26 -2.46
CA VAL A 107 -0.69 0.75 -1.08
C VAL A 107 -1.94 1.48 -0.66
N ILE A 108 -2.59 1.02 0.40
CA ILE A 108 -3.74 1.66 1.00
C ILE A 108 -3.30 2.33 2.30
N LEU A 109 -3.33 3.65 2.32
CA LEU A 109 -3.08 4.46 3.50
C LEU A 109 -4.39 4.70 4.27
N VAL A 110 -4.37 4.44 5.56
CA VAL A 110 -5.46 4.76 6.48
C VAL A 110 -4.95 5.83 7.42
N ARG A 111 -5.45 7.06 7.26
CA ARG A 111 -5.07 8.24 8.08
C ARG A 111 -5.99 8.39 9.28
N THR A 112 -7.29 8.23 9.02
CA THR A 112 -8.37 8.21 10.02
C THR A 112 -9.38 7.15 9.59
N GLU A 113 -10.37 6.83 10.43
CA GLU A 113 -11.42 5.86 10.04
C GLU A 113 -12.22 6.29 8.80
N LYS A 114 -12.25 7.59 8.50
CA LYS A 114 -13.01 8.18 7.40
C LYS A 114 -12.15 8.46 6.17
N ASP A 115 -10.84 8.64 6.37
CA ASP A 115 -9.90 8.97 5.30
C ASP A 115 -8.99 7.77 4.98
N VAL A 116 -9.43 7.01 3.97
CA VAL A 116 -8.68 5.93 3.35
C VAL A 116 -8.27 6.37 1.96
N VAL A 117 -6.97 6.29 1.65
CA VAL A 117 -6.41 6.67 0.36
C VAL A 117 -5.73 5.45 -0.24
N GLN A 118 -6.11 5.07 -1.45
CA GLN A 118 -5.39 4.04 -2.21
C GLN A 118 -4.41 4.69 -3.19
N ILE A 119 -3.22 4.12 -3.29
CA ILE A 119 -2.15 4.56 -4.17
C ILE A 119 -1.62 3.32 -4.87
N ASN A 120 -1.51 3.33 -6.19
CA ASN A 120 -0.90 2.23 -6.92
C ASN A 120 0.47 2.67 -7.46
N PHE A 121 1.44 1.78 -7.41
CA PHE A 121 2.77 2.00 -7.95
C PHE A 121 3.01 0.91 -8.99
N PRO A 122 2.66 1.14 -10.26
CA PRO A 122 3.02 0.20 -11.32
C PRO A 122 4.53 0.04 -11.35
N TYR A 123 5.02 -1.15 -11.63
CA TYR A 123 6.45 -1.40 -11.70
C TYR A 123 6.82 -2.25 -12.91
N VAL A 124 8.07 -2.14 -13.31
CA VAL A 124 8.69 -3.02 -14.31
C VAL A 124 10.00 -3.56 -13.75
N VAL A 125 10.37 -4.76 -14.16
CA VAL A 125 11.69 -5.33 -13.89
C VAL A 125 12.59 -4.98 -15.08
N ALA A 126 13.60 -4.16 -14.84
CA ALA A 126 14.60 -3.75 -15.84
C ALA A 126 15.99 -3.93 -15.25
N ASP A 127 16.89 -4.62 -15.96
CA ASP A 127 18.28 -4.85 -15.52
C ASP A 127 18.41 -5.42 -14.08
N ASN A 128 17.49 -6.33 -13.68
CA ASN A 128 17.36 -6.88 -12.33
C ASN A 128 17.00 -5.85 -11.23
N GLU A 129 16.55 -4.66 -11.62
CA GLU A 129 16.04 -3.63 -10.74
C GLU A 129 14.53 -3.46 -10.91
N LEU A 130 13.85 -3.20 -9.79
CA LEU A 130 12.45 -2.84 -9.78
C LEU A 130 12.32 -1.33 -9.90
N VAL A 131 11.79 -0.88 -11.04
CA VAL A 131 11.55 0.54 -11.31
C VAL A 131 10.06 0.81 -11.13
N PHE A 132 9.71 1.67 -10.18
CA PHE A 132 8.33 2.06 -9.92
C PHE A 132 7.96 3.34 -10.68
N GLY A 133 6.84 3.29 -11.41
CA GLY A 133 6.06 4.46 -11.75
C GLY A 133 5.12 4.84 -10.59
N GLU A 134 4.56 6.05 -10.63
CA GLU A 134 3.51 6.46 -9.69
C GLU A 134 2.17 6.54 -10.42
N TRP A 135 1.16 5.81 -9.93
CA TRP A 135 -0.19 5.91 -10.46
C TRP A 135 -1.27 5.95 -9.38
N TRP A 136 -1.85 7.11 -9.19
CA TRP A 136 -2.90 7.34 -8.19
C TRP A 136 -4.26 6.91 -8.75
N VAL A 137 -4.98 6.06 -8.01
CA VAL A 137 -6.34 5.62 -8.34
C VAL A 137 -7.26 6.06 -7.20
N GLN A 138 -8.28 6.88 -7.51
CA GLN A 138 -9.33 7.26 -6.57
C GLN A 138 -10.29 6.10 -6.30
#